data_AF-I1PQ06-F1
#
_entry.id   AF-I1PQ06-F1
#
_cell.length_a   1.000
_cell.length_b   1.000
_cell.length_c   1.000
_cell.angle_alpha   90.00
_cell.angle_beta   90.00
_cell.angle_gamma   90.00
#
_symmetry.space_group_name_H-M   'P 1'
#
loop_
_entity.id
_entity.type
_entity.pdbx_description
1 polymer ?
#
loop_
_entity_poly.entity_id
_entity_poly.type
_entity_poly.pdbx_seq_one_letter_code
_entity_poly.pdbx_strand_id
1 'polypeptide(L)'
;MWLVGSVVDAAIGCLVQSILGSFFTEQMEAWTHEIGLAEDIKKLEFEMMAVERVLAAAEGRSIDSKPLAESLGSLRELLYDAEDVMEELDYHRLKHQIEKGS
;
A
#
# COMPACT_ATOMS: atom_id res chain seq x y z
N MET A 1 -16.62 -21.22 -11.34
CA MET A 1 -15.30 -20.75 -10.88
C MET A 1 -15.42 -19.26 -10.53
N TRP A 2 -16.08 -18.96 -9.40
CA TRP A 2 -16.42 -17.58 -8.97
C TRP A 2 -15.57 -17.10 -7.78
N LEU A 3 -14.84 -18.01 -7.14
CA LEU A 3 -14.13 -17.74 -5.88
C LEU A 3 -12.83 -16.94 -6.07
N VAL A 4 -12.18 -17.02 -7.24
CA VAL A 4 -10.88 -16.38 -7.45
C VAL A 4 -11.01 -14.86 -7.47
N GLY A 5 -12.03 -14.30 -8.13
CA GLY A 5 -12.24 -12.85 -8.16
C GLY A 5 -12.53 -12.28 -6.77
N SER A 6 -13.45 -12.90 -6.01
CA SER A 6 -13.81 -12.41 -4.67
C SER A 6 -12.65 -12.50 -3.67
N VAL A 7 -11.77 -13.49 -3.81
CA VAL A 7 -10.59 -13.65 -2.95
C VAL A 7 -9.49 -12.65 -3.32
N VAL A 8 -9.32 -12.34 -4.61
CA VAL A 8 -8.37 -11.32 -5.08
C VAL A 8 -8.76 -9.94 -4.57
N ASP A 9 -10.04 -9.55 -4.67
CA ASP A 9 -10.51 -8.26 -4.15
C ASP A 9 -10.31 -8.12 -2.64
N ALA A 10 -10.62 -9.17 -1.88
CA ALA A 10 -10.42 -9.16 -0.43
C ALA A 10 -8.94 -9.06 -0.03
N ALA A 11 -8.05 -9.79 -0.72
CA ALA A 11 -6.62 -9.74 -0.44
C ALA A 11 -6.02 -8.36 -0.76
N ILE A 12 -6.40 -7.76 -1.89
CA ILE A 12 -5.96 -6.41 -2.27
C ILE A 12 -6.48 -5.39 -1.26
N GLY A 13 -7.76 -5.46 -0.87
CA GLY A 13 -8.32 -4.59 0.17
C GLY A 13 -7.57 -4.68 1.50
N CYS A 14 -7.26 -5.90 1.95
CA CYS A 14 -6.45 -6.11 3.15
C CYS A 14 -5.04 -5.50 3.05
N LEU A 15 -4.36 -5.64 1.90
CA LEU A 15 -3.02 -5.08 1.70
C LEU A 15 -3.05 -3.55 1.74
N VAL A 16 -4.01 -2.91 1.06
CA VAL A 16 -4.16 -1.45 1.07
C VAL A 16 -4.40 -0.93 2.49
N GLN A 17 -5.28 -1.59 3.24
CA GLN A 17 -5.55 -1.22 4.64
C GLN A 17 -4.34 -1.44 5.55
N SER A 18 -3.57 -2.51 5.33
CA SER A 18 -2.33 -2.76 6.05
C SER A 18 -1.36 -1.59 5.82
N ILE A 19 -1.09 -1.25 4.57
CA ILE A 19 -0.14 -0.19 4.20
C ILE A 19 -0.60 1.17 4.77
N LEU A 20 -1.88 1.50 4.62
CA LEU A 20 -2.46 2.75 5.13
C LEU A 20 -2.40 2.84 6.67
N GLY A 21 -2.65 1.73 7.36
CA GLY A 21 -2.75 1.70 8.82
C GLY A 21 -1.41 1.59 9.56
N SER A 22 -0.38 0.99 8.95
CA SER A 22 0.89 0.72 9.62
C SER A 22 1.97 1.76 9.36
N PHE A 23 2.01 2.36 8.17
CA PHE A 23 3.20 3.09 7.75
C PHE A 23 3.08 4.62 7.73
N PHE A 24 1.90 5.18 7.45
CA PHE A 24 1.71 6.64 7.40
C PHE A 24 1.46 7.23 8.79
N THR A 25 2.43 7.03 9.68
CA THR A 25 2.42 7.56 11.05
C THR A 25 3.11 8.91 11.12
N GLU A 26 2.75 9.75 12.10
CA GLU A 26 3.41 11.05 12.35
C GLU A 26 4.94 10.91 12.51
N GLN A 27 5.39 9.79 13.09
CA GLN A 27 6.81 9.50 13.28
C GLN A 27 7.53 9.21 11.95
N MET A 28 6.85 8.52 11.03
CA MET A 28 7.37 8.27 9.69
C MET A 28 7.40 9.57 8.88
N GLU A 29 6.34 10.39 8.95
CA GLU A 29 6.31 11.70 8.29
C GLU A 29 7.43 12.63 8.79
N ALA A 30 7.64 12.71 10.10
CA ALA A 30 8.70 13.53 10.66
C ALA A 30 10.09 13.06 10.19
N TRP A 31 10.35 11.75 10.23
CA TRP A 31 11.63 11.20 9.81
C TRP A 31 11.87 11.33 8.31
N THR A 32 10.86 11.09 7.47
CA THR A 32 10.96 11.25 6.01
C THR A 32 11.19 12.71 5.61
N HIS A 33 10.73 13.68 6.40
CA HIS A 33 11.08 15.09 6.23
C HIS A 33 12.57 15.37 6.56
N GLU A 34 13.17 14.67 7.52
CA GLU A 34 14.60 14.81 7.83
C GLU A 34 15.50 14.28 6.70
N ILE A 35 15.08 13.19 6.04
CA ILE A 35 15.87 12.53 4.99
C ILE A 35 15.49 12.96 3.56
N GLY A 36 14.52 13.87 3.42
CA GLY A 36 14.12 14.44 2.13
C GLY A 36 13.17 13.59 1.28
N LEU A 37 12.48 12.61 1.88
CA LEU A 37 11.53 11.71 1.20
C LEU A 37 10.05 12.04 1.49
N ALA A 38 9.77 13.13 2.21
CA ALA A 38 8.40 13.45 2.63
C ALA A 38 7.40 13.54 1.46
N GLU A 39 7.82 14.09 0.31
CA GLU A 39 6.94 14.23 -0.85
C GLU A 39 6.65 12.88 -1.52
N ASP A 40 7.66 12.01 -1.63
CA ASP A 40 7.50 10.68 -2.21
C ASP A 40 6.54 9.82 -1.38
N ILE A 41 6.62 9.92 -0.05
CA ILE A 41 5.76 9.20 0.88
C ILE A 41 4.32 9.73 0.85
N LYS A 42 4.13 11.06 0.79
CA LYS A 42 2.80 11.64 0.59
C LYS A 42 2.17 11.23 -0.73
N LYS A 43 2.97 11.16 -1.80
CA LYS A 43 2.49 10.67 -3.08
C LYS A 43 2.07 9.21 -2.98
N LEU A 44 2.85 8.36 -2.32
CA LEU A 44 2.49 6.96 -2.11
C LEU A 44 1.20 6.82 -1.30
N GLU A 45 1.02 7.59 -0.22
CA GLU A 45 -0.22 7.63 0.57
C GLU A 45 -1.43 8.00 -0.30
N PHE A 46 -1.27 9.03 -1.14
CA PHE A 46 -2.31 9.48 -2.06
C PHE A 46 -2.72 8.39 -3.05
N GLU A 47 -1.75 7.68 -3.64
CA GLU A 47 -2.03 6.56 -4.55
C GLU A 47 -2.72 5.40 -3.81
N MET A 48 -2.32 5.07 -2.58
CA MET A 48 -2.98 4.03 -1.76
C MET A 48 -4.44 4.38 -1.46
N MET A 49 -4.72 5.64 -1.10
CA MET A 49 -6.09 6.12 -0.92
C MET A 49 -6.90 6.08 -2.23
N ALA A 50 -6.27 6.34 -3.38
CA ALA A 50 -6.93 6.24 -4.67
C ALA A 50 -7.31 4.79 -4.98
N VAL A 51 -6.41 3.84 -4.70
CA VAL A 51 -6.67 2.41 -4.84
C VAL A 51 -7.82 1.96 -3.93
N GLU A 52 -7.84 2.38 -2.66
CA GLU A 52 -8.94 2.07 -1.73
C GLU A 52 -10.30 2.52 -2.30
N ARG A 53 -10.38 3.75 -2.83
CA ARG A 53 -11.62 4.27 -3.45
C ARG A 53 -12.02 3.48 -4.68
N VAL A 54 -11.07 3.07 -5.51
CA VAL A 54 -11.34 2.25 -6.70
C VAL A 54 -11.88 0.87 -6.30
N LEU A 55 -11.30 0.24 -5.28
CA LEU A 55 -11.77 -1.04 -4.76
C LEU A 55 -13.18 -0.94 -4.18
N ALA A 56 -13.46 0.07 -3.36
CA ALA A 56 -14.79 0.32 -2.84
C ALA A 56 -15.83 0.57 -3.95
N ALA A 57 -15.43 1.23 -5.05
CA ALA A 57 -16.30 1.45 -6.21
C ALA A 57 -16.50 0.19 -7.08
N ALA A 58 -15.53 -0.73 -7.06
CA ALA A 58 -15.58 -2.02 -7.75
C ALA A 58 -16.32 -3.09 -6.93
N GLU A 59 -16.42 -2.92 -5.62
CA GLU A 59 -17.10 -3.84 -4.70
C GLU A 59 -18.54 -4.10 -5.15
N GLY A 60 -18.87 -5.39 -5.33
CA GLY A 60 -20.20 -5.84 -5.77
C GLY A 60 -20.46 -5.75 -7.28
N ARG A 61 -19.51 -5.28 -8.09
CA ARG A 61 -19.57 -5.40 -9.57
C ARG A 61 -19.01 -6.76 -9.97
N SER A 62 -19.74 -7.50 -10.82
CA SER A 62 -19.31 -8.87 -11.18
C SER A 62 -17.95 -8.83 -11.90
N ILE A 63 -17.02 -9.67 -11.40
CA ILE A 63 -15.64 -9.83 -11.88
C ILE A 63 -15.60 -10.72 -13.14
N ASP A 64 -16.76 -11.00 -13.76
CA ASP A 64 -16.82 -11.80 -15.00
C ASP A 64 -16.15 -11.11 -16.20
N SER A 65 -15.62 -9.89 -16.01
CA SER A 65 -14.76 -9.26 -17.00
C SER A 65 -13.30 -9.66 -16.81
N LYS A 66 -12.80 -10.49 -17.74
CA LYS A 66 -11.38 -10.88 -17.84
C LYS A 66 -10.42 -9.67 -17.73
N PRO A 67 -10.67 -8.51 -18.37
CA PRO A 67 -9.79 -7.34 -18.23
C PRO A 67 -9.70 -6.77 -16.81
N LEU A 68 -10.80 -6.83 -16.04
CA LEU A 68 -10.80 -6.38 -14.64
C LEU A 68 -9.98 -7.33 -13.76
N ALA A 69 -10.14 -8.65 -13.96
CA ALA A 69 -9.36 -9.64 -13.24
C ALA A 69 -7.85 -9.50 -13.50
N GLU A 70 -7.45 -9.24 -14.75
CA GLU A 70 -6.04 -8.96 -15.11
C GLU A 70 -5.54 -7.67 -14.44
N SER A 71 -6.35 -6.60 -14.46
CA SER A 71 -5.99 -5.33 -13.83
C SER A 71 -5.83 -5.44 -12.30
N LEU A 72 -6.69 -6.20 -11.65
CA LEU A 72 -6.59 -6.49 -10.20
C LEU A 72 -5.36 -7.34 -9.88
N GLY A 73 -5.01 -8.29 -10.76
CA GLY A 73 -3.77 -9.06 -10.65
C GLY A 73 -2.54 -8.16 -10.65
N SER A 74 -2.43 -7.25 -11.62
CA SER A 74 -1.32 -6.29 -11.68
C SER A 74 -1.32 -5.31 -10.51
N LEU A 75 -2.50 -4.85 -10.06
CA LEU A 75 -2.61 -4.01 -8.88
C LEU A 75 -2.08 -4.73 -7.63
N ARG A 76 -2.40 -6.02 -7.46
CA ARG A 76 -1.89 -6.82 -6.36
C ARG A 76 -0.36 -6.91 -6.35
N GLU A 77 0.27 -7.09 -7.51
CA GLU A 77 1.74 -7.10 -7.63
C GLU A 77 2.34 -5.76 -7.20
N LEU A 78 1.78 -4.64 -7.68
CA LEU A 78 2.22 -3.30 -7.29
C LEU A 78 2.08 -3.02 -5.79
N LEU A 79 1.04 -3.58 -5.15
CA LEU A 79 0.85 -3.44 -3.71
C LEU A 79 1.88 -4.24 -2.91
N TYR A 80 2.33 -5.39 -3.39
CA TYR A 80 3.45 -6.11 -2.76
C TYR A 80 4.75 -5.32 -2.90
N ASP A 81 5.03 -4.77 -4.09
CA ASP A 81 6.21 -3.93 -4.27
C ASP A 81 6.17 -2.71 -3.33
N ALA A 82 5.00 -2.12 -3.12
CA ALA A 82 4.82 -1.01 -2.19
C ALA A 82 5.00 -1.44 -0.72
N GLU A 83 4.46 -2.60 -0.32
CA GLU A 83 4.65 -3.16 1.02
C GLU A 83 6.15 -3.40 1.31
N ASP A 84 6.86 -4.05 0.39
CA ASP A 84 8.30 -4.32 0.50
C ASP A 84 9.12 -3.02 0.67
N VAL A 85 8.83 -2.00 -0.14
CA VAL A 85 9.51 -0.69 -0.03
C VAL A 85 9.21 0.00 1.31
N MET A 86 7.98 -0.10 1.80
CA MET A 86 7.61 0.51 3.09
C MET A 86 8.22 -0.22 4.29
N GLU A 87 8.36 -1.55 4.22
CA GLU A 87 9.09 -2.34 5.22
C GLU A 87 10.58 -1.96 5.24
N GLU A 88 11.22 -1.85 4.08
CA GLU A 88 12.62 -1.43 4.00
C GLU A 88 12.82 0.01 4.54
N LEU A 89 11.89 0.90 4.24
CA LEU A 89 11.90 2.26 4.77
C LEU A 89 11.79 2.29 6.30
N ASP A 90 10.90 1.47 6.87
CA ASP A 90 10.74 1.38 8.32
C ASP A 90 11.98 0.80 9.01
N TYR A 91 12.61 -0.21 8.39
CA TYR A 91 13.90 -0.71 8.84
C TYR A 91 14.96 0.39 8.91
N HIS A 92 15.07 1.22 7.87
CA HIS A 92 16.01 2.34 7.85
C HIS A 92 15.70 3.39 8.91
N ARG A 93 14.42 3.71 9.14
CA ARG A 93 13.99 4.61 10.20
C ARG A 93 14.42 4.11 11.57
N LEU A 94 14.15 2.85 11.88
CA LEU A 94 14.51 2.24 13.16
C LEU A 94 16.03 2.17 13.36
N LYS A 95 16.77 1.79 12.32
CA LYS A 95 18.23 1.77 12.36
C LYS A 95 18.81 3.17 12.66
N HIS A 96 18.31 4.20 11.98
CA HIS A 96 18.74 5.58 12.18
C HIS A 96 18.47 6.09 13.60
N GLN A 97 17.34 5.70 14.20
CA GLN A 97 17.03 6.04 15.59
C GLN A 97 18.02 5.40 16.58
N ILE A 98 18.40 4.14 16.35
CA ILE A 98 19.39 3.45 17.20
C ILE A 98 20.77 4.11 17.05
N GLU A 99 21.19 4.44 15.83
CA GLU A 99 22.48 5.07 15.56
C GLU A 99 22.58 6.50 16.09
N LYS A 100 21.49 7.29 16.04
CA LYS A 100 21.43 8.63 16.66
C LYS A 100 21.28 8.59 18.19
N GLY A 101 20.78 7.49 18.75
CA GLY A 101 20.54 7.31 20.18
C GLY A 101 21.71 6.71 20.96
N SER A 102 22.81 6.35 20.29
CA SER A 102 24.07 5.87 20.88
C SER A 102 25.13 6.97 20.94
#